data_AF-A0AAV8XHV8-F1
#
_entry.id   AF-A0AAV8XHV8-F1
#
_cell.length_a   1.000
_cell.length_b   1.000
_cell.length_c   1.000
_cell.angle_alpha   90.00
_cell.angle_beta   90.00
_cell.angle_gamma   90.00
#
_symmetry.space_group_name_H-M   'P 1'
#
loop_
_entity.id
_entity.type
_entity.pdbx_description
1 polymer ?
#
loop_
_entity_poly.entity_id
_entity_poly.type
_entity_poly.pdbx_seq_one_letter_code
_entity_poly.pdbx_strand_id
1 'polypeptide(L)'
;MKLYCLSNDPNKPCHILTFREITMMLDCGLSMQSLLNFLPLSFVPSNKLMNLPNWMPSDTSDPDLEGELKENGDRVFVDSPPEFCPPLDKLIDFSQVDIILISNYLCMMALPFITEGTGFKGRVYATEPTLQIGRLLLEELVIYIEQCPKASFASQWKNFVHKCPYPLNESFTPKSWKQIYNMNSVNASLSRIQMVGYNEKIDVYGALQVIPASSGFCLGSANWVISTEHEKLVYLSGSSTLTTHPRPMDHHALKNADVLIMTDLTQTPISNPDSMLGVLCVVVGLTLRGGGNVLIPCYPTGVVYDLFECLSGKMQELGVSNCPMFFISPVADMSLAYSNILAEWLSSVKQNKVYVPDEPFPHAMLVKSNKLKHFKHIYSDGFSTDFQERLEAENDGRAECYTQPPVSAPNLTELVIGNHPDSTLIPYKWGEETTSENRLNKFVKYEWGSLNITEFLQKLSQEGISDAKVESLGGNVVVIHLQDEDALIQLEDNSTHVVCNADEKLRTKLRNIVMQCLKKF
;
A
#
# COMPACT_ATOMS: atom_id res chain seq x y z
N MET A 1 -19.21 -16.18 -7.52
CA MET A 1 -17.91 -16.38 -6.83
C MET A 1 -17.99 -15.85 -5.39
N LYS A 2 -17.19 -16.35 -4.44
CA LYS A 2 -17.13 -15.77 -3.07
C LYS A 2 -15.74 -15.23 -2.76
N LEU A 3 -15.67 -14.08 -2.09
CA LEU A 3 -14.42 -13.43 -1.70
C LEU A 3 -14.31 -13.36 -0.18
N TYR A 4 -13.12 -13.70 0.33
CA TYR A 4 -12.75 -13.62 1.75
C TYR A 4 -11.48 -12.79 1.89
N CYS A 5 -11.46 -11.85 2.83
CA CYS A 5 -10.27 -11.05 3.15
C CYS A 5 -9.56 -11.60 4.38
N LEU A 6 -8.27 -11.93 4.24
CA LEU A 6 -7.42 -12.48 5.30
C LEU A 6 -6.51 -11.42 5.94
N SER A 7 -6.22 -10.33 5.23
CA SER A 7 -5.36 -9.25 5.73
C SER A 7 -6.12 -8.26 6.58
N ASN A 8 -5.50 -7.80 7.67
CA ASN A 8 -5.99 -6.70 8.50
C ASN A 8 -5.53 -5.31 8.00
N ASP A 9 -4.69 -5.26 6.96
CA ASP A 9 -4.12 -4.06 6.38
C ASP A 9 -4.58 -3.94 4.92
N PRO A 10 -5.37 -2.90 4.57
CA PRO A 10 -5.93 -2.75 3.22
C PRO A 10 -4.87 -2.53 2.12
N ASN A 11 -3.64 -2.16 2.50
CA ASN A 11 -2.51 -2.02 1.55
C ASN A 11 -1.64 -3.28 1.46
N LYS A 12 -2.02 -4.34 2.16
CA LYS A 12 -1.33 -5.64 2.11
C LYS A 12 -2.35 -6.67 1.72
N PRO A 13 -2.75 -6.72 0.44
CA PRO A 13 -3.83 -7.58 0.00
C PRO A 13 -3.50 -9.04 0.24
N CYS A 14 -4.50 -9.76 0.71
CA CYS A 14 -4.45 -11.19 0.97
C CYS A 14 -5.89 -11.70 0.94
N HIS A 15 -6.33 -12.17 -0.22
CA HIS A 15 -7.72 -12.55 -0.44
C HIS A 15 -7.83 -14.00 -0.89
N ILE A 16 -8.94 -14.64 -0.53
CA ILE A 16 -9.31 -15.95 -1.05
C ILE A 16 -10.58 -15.78 -1.87
N LEU A 17 -10.50 -16.22 -3.12
CA LEU A 17 -11.59 -16.26 -4.06
C LEU A 17 -11.97 -17.74 -4.27
N THR A 18 -13.23 -18.08 -4.02
CA THR A 18 -13.74 -19.43 -4.28
C THR A 18 -14.73 -19.43 -5.43
N PHE A 19 -14.54 -20.38 -6.33
CA PHE A 19 -15.43 -20.63 -7.46
C PHE A 19 -15.60 -22.14 -7.65
N ARG A 20 -16.84 -22.63 -7.50
CA ARG A 20 -17.15 -24.06 -7.47
C ARG A 20 -16.29 -24.77 -6.41
N GLU A 21 -15.51 -25.77 -6.81
CA GLU A 21 -14.60 -26.51 -5.94
C GLU A 21 -13.17 -25.95 -5.95
N ILE A 22 -12.92 -24.85 -6.67
CA ILE A 22 -11.58 -24.25 -6.81
C ILE A 22 -11.44 -23.09 -5.82
N THR A 23 -10.37 -23.15 -5.04
CA THR A 23 -9.98 -22.10 -4.09
C THR A 23 -8.68 -21.46 -4.56
N MET A 24 -8.76 -20.16 -4.87
CA MET A 24 -7.63 -19.37 -5.37
C MET A 24 -7.31 -18.24 -4.40
N MET A 25 -6.03 -18.06 -4.12
CA MET A 25 -5.52 -16.96 -3.31
C MET A 25 -5.00 -15.84 -4.20
N LEU A 26 -5.43 -14.61 -3.92
CA LEU A 26 -5.00 -13.40 -4.59
C LEU A 26 -4.09 -12.63 -3.63
N ASP A 27 -2.81 -12.59 -3.98
CA ASP A 27 -1.72 -12.01 -3.20
C ASP A 27 -1.50 -12.65 -1.80
N CYS A 28 -0.26 -12.56 -1.34
CA CYS A 28 0.23 -12.97 -0.03
C CYS A 28 0.89 -11.76 0.66
N GLY A 29 0.19 -10.63 0.72
CA GLY A 29 0.66 -9.43 1.41
C GLY A 29 0.85 -9.68 2.91
N LEU A 30 1.83 -9.00 3.49
CA LEU A 30 2.10 -9.05 4.93
C LEU A 30 2.35 -7.65 5.47
N SER A 31 1.66 -7.29 6.54
CA SER A 31 1.91 -6.02 7.22
C SER A 31 3.18 -6.10 8.08
N MET A 32 4.04 -5.10 7.91
CA MET A 32 5.30 -4.97 8.66
C MET A 32 5.14 -4.12 9.93
N GLN A 33 3.91 -3.72 10.28
CA GLN A 33 3.64 -2.88 11.44
C GLN A 33 4.07 -3.52 12.76
N SER A 34 4.03 -4.86 12.86
CA SER A 34 4.49 -5.58 14.05
C SER A 34 5.96 -5.28 14.38
N LEU A 35 6.80 -5.04 13.35
CA LEU A 35 8.23 -4.74 13.51
C LEU A 35 8.49 -3.47 14.31
N LEU A 36 7.57 -2.49 14.24
CA LEU A 36 7.72 -1.20 14.93
C LEU A 36 7.69 -1.34 16.46
N ASN A 37 7.22 -2.48 16.97
CA ASN A 37 7.16 -2.78 18.40
C ASN A 37 8.44 -3.43 18.94
N PHE A 38 9.35 -3.87 18.06
CA PHE A 38 10.61 -4.49 18.45
C PHE A 38 11.74 -3.46 18.44
N LEU A 39 12.78 -3.71 19.24
CA LEU A 39 13.98 -2.89 19.16
C LEU A 39 14.61 -2.99 17.76
N PRO A 40 15.13 -1.88 17.21
CA PRO A 40 15.81 -1.88 15.92
C PRO A 40 16.93 -2.92 15.87
N LEU A 41 17.02 -3.62 14.74
CA LEU A 41 18.16 -4.48 14.44
C LEU A 41 19.38 -3.59 14.20
N SER A 42 20.42 -3.79 15.01
CA SER A 42 21.59 -2.92 15.03
C SER A 42 22.80 -3.66 14.47
N PHE A 43 23.17 -3.35 13.22
CA PHE A 43 24.40 -3.87 12.58
C PHE A 43 25.68 -3.35 13.25
N VAL A 44 25.57 -2.22 13.93
CA VAL A 44 26.64 -1.60 14.69
C VAL A 44 26.30 -1.72 16.17
N PRO A 45 27.22 -2.16 17.05
CA PRO A 45 27.01 -2.08 18.48
C PRO A 45 26.70 -0.64 18.89
N SER A 46 25.47 -0.39 19.34
CA SER A 46 25.06 0.92 19.82
C SER A 46 25.02 0.90 21.33
N ASN A 47 25.93 1.63 21.97
CA ASN A 47 25.95 1.75 23.43
C ASN A 47 24.62 2.30 23.97
N LYS A 48 23.93 3.13 23.19
CA LYS A 48 22.60 3.65 23.54
C LYS A 48 21.55 2.54 23.57
N LEU A 49 21.53 1.65 22.56
CA LEU A 49 20.56 0.55 22.49
C LEU A 49 20.89 -0.57 23.49
N MET A 50 22.17 -0.87 23.70
CA MET A 50 22.61 -1.92 24.64
C MET A 50 22.30 -1.55 26.10
N ASN A 51 22.37 -0.27 26.46
CA ASN A 51 22.18 0.20 27.83
C ASN A 51 20.77 0.74 28.09
N LEU A 52 19.77 0.37 27.28
CA LEU A 52 18.39 0.77 27.55
C LEU A 52 17.88 0.14 28.86
N PRO A 53 17.16 0.93 29.69
CA PRO A 53 16.56 0.42 30.92
C PRO A 53 15.51 -0.65 30.62
N ASN A 54 15.41 -1.64 31.52
CA ASN A 54 14.32 -2.60 31.50
C ASN A 54 13.03 -1.91 31.92
N TRP A 55 11.94 -2.19 31.22
CA TRP A 55 10.61 -1.72 31.58
C TRP A 55 9.78 -2.87 32.14
N MET A 56 9.02 -2.59 33.20
CA MET A 56 8.04 -3.53 33.75
C MET A 56 6.77 -2.77 34.14
N PRO A 57 5.58 -3.38 33.99
CA PRO A 57 4.36 -2.79 34.52
C PRO A 57 4.46 -2.68 36.05
N SER A 58 4.05 -1.53 36.61
CA SER A 58 4.17 -1.21 38.05
C SER A 58 3.60 -2.28 38.99
N ASP A 59 2.55 -2.98 38.55
CA ASP A 59 1.80 -3.95 39.35
C ASP A 59 2.13 -5.41 38.95
N THR A 60 3.28 -5.65 38.34
CA THR A 60 3.67 -6.99 37.85
C THR A 60 5.09 -7.32 38.28
N SER A 61 5.23 -8.39 39.08
CA SER A 61 6.52 -8.96 39.49
C SER A 61 6.66 -10.38 38.94
N ASP A 62 6.61 -10.47 37.60
CA ASP A 62 6.80 -11.74 36.89
C ASP A 62 8.28 -11.83 36.47
N PRO A 63 9.06 -12.78 37.03
CA PRO A 63 10.47 -12.92 36.72
C PRO A 63 10.71 -13.32 35.25
N ASP A 64 9.74 -13.97 34.60
CA ASP A 64 9.88 -14.39 33.20
C ASP A 64 9.63 -13.21 32.23
N LEU A 65 8.98 -12.13 32.69
CA LEU A 65 8.84 -10.87 31.94
C LEU A 65 10.08 -9.97 32.07
N GLU A 66 10.87 -10.17 33.12
CA GLU A 66 12.01 -9.30 33.43
C GLU A 66 13.06 -9.35 32.30
N GLY A 67 13.31 -8.20 31.69
CA GLY A 67 14.27 -8.05 30.59
C GLY A 67 13.70 -8.28 29.17
N GLU A 68 12.43 -8.67 29.02
CA GLU A 68 11.79 -8.76 27.69
C GLU A 68 11.44 -7.39 27.09
N LEU A 69 11.22 -6.38 27.95
CA LEU A 69 10.78 -5.04 27.55
C LEU A 69 11.82 -3.99 27.91
N LYS A 70 12.07 -3.07 26.98
CA LYS A 70 13.03 -1.98 27.11
C LYS A 70 12.35 -0.63 26.89
N GLU A 71 12.69 0.36 27.70
CA GLU A 71 12.16 1.72 27.59
C GLU A 71 13.17 2.64 26.90
N ASN A 72 12.67 3.50 25.99
CA ASN A 72 13.46 4.55 25.35
C ASN A 72 12.58 5.79 25.15
N GLY A 73 12.68 6.73 26.10
CA GLY A 73 11.75 7.86 26.20
C GLY A 73 10.34 7.35 26.53
N ASP A 74 9.32 7.93 25.91
CA ASP A 74 7.91 7.56 26.19
C ASP A 74 7.46 6.27 25.48
N ARG A 75 8.38 5.48 24.92
CA ARG A 75 8.07 4.24 24.18
C ARG A 75 8.73 3.03 24.80
N VAL A 76 7.98 1.93 24.79
CA VAL A 76 8.43 0.60 25.21
C VAL A 76 8.55 -0.29 23.98
N PHE A 77 9.65 -1.04 23.92
CA PHE A 77 9.98 -1.95 22.83
C PHE A 77 10.22 -3.36 23.37
N VAL A 78 9.93 -4.35 22.54
CA VAL A 78 10.25 -5.75 22.80
C VAL A 78 11.70 -6.03 22.41
N ASP A 79 12.50 -6.53 23.33
CA ASP A 79 13.89 -6.93 23.09
C ASP A 79 13.96 -8.40 22.67
N SER A 80 13.60 -8.66 21.42
CA SER A 80 13.58 -10.01 20.83
C SER A 80 13.73 -9.94 19.31
N PRO A 81 14.07 -11.04 18.60
CA PRO A 81 14.03 -11.01 17.15
C PRO A 81 12.60 -10.71 16.69
N PRO A 82 12.45 -9.95 15.61
CA PRO A 82 11.15 -9.48 15.15
C PRO A 82 10.21 -10.61 14.80
N GLU A 83 8.95 -10.43 15.13
CA GLU A 83 7.87 -11.33 14.73
C GLU A 83 6.89 -10.63 13.79
N PHE A 84 6.25 -11.43 12.94
CA PHE A 84 5.31 -10.98 11.93
C PHE A 84 3.92 -11.52 12.22
N CYS A 85 2.88 -10.80 11.81
CA CYS A 85 1.50 -11.27 11.92
C CYS A 85 1.08 -12.02 10.64
N PRO A 86 1.20 -13.36 10.57
CA PRO A 86 0.76 -14.10 9.40
C PRO A 86 -0.76 -13.97 9.17
N PRO A 87 -1.23 -14.23 7.93
CA PRO A 87 -2.65 -14.38 7.65
C PRO A 87 -3.28 -15.46 8.55
N LEU A 88 -4.53 -15.28 8.99
CA LEU A 88 -5.13 -16.16 9.99
C LEU A 88 -5.43 -17.58 9.46
N ASP A 89 -4.73 -18.57 10.03
CA ASP A 89 -4.96 -20.01 9.80
C ASP A 89 -6.38 -20.49 10.21
N LYS A 90 -7.12 -19.73 11.01
CA LYS A 90 -8.43 -20.15 11.54
C LYS A 90 -9.60 -19.92 10.58
N LEU A 91 -9.45 -19.01 9.64
CA LEU A 91 -10.52 -18.68 8.69
C LEU A 91 -10.56 -19.69 7.54
N ILE A 92 -9.39 -20.14 7.08
CA ILE A 92 -9.23 -20.94 5.87
C ILE A 92 -8.13 -21.97 6.09
N ASP A 93 -8.40 -23.21 5.68
CA ASP A 93 -7.40 -24.27 5.62
C ASP A 93 -6.59 -24.13 4.32
N PHE A 94 -5.34 -23.67 4.43
CA PHE A 94 -4.46 -23.47 3.29
C PHE A 94 -4.13 -24.75 2.51
N SER A 95 -4.36 -25.93 3.07
CA SER A 95 -4.22 -27.19 2.34
C SER A 95 -5.27 -27.37 1.23
N GLN A 96 -6.38 -26.62 1.29
CA GLN A 96 -7.46 -26.60 0.30
C GLN A 96 -7.25 -25.54 -0.79
N VAL A 97 -6.23 -24.68 -0.66
CA VAL A 97 -5.94 -23.65 -1.66
C VAL A 97 -5.21 -24.30 -2.83
N ASP A 98 -5.81 -24.22 -4.02
CA ASP A 98 -5.30 -24.87 -5.22
C ASP A 98 -4.25 -24.02 -5.94
N ILE A 99 -4.45 -22.71 -5.97
CA ILE A 99 -3.55 -21.77 -6.64
C ILE A 99 -3.35 -20.48 -5.85
N ILE A 100 -2.19 -19.86 -6.01
CA ILE A 100 -1.86 -18.53 -5.52
C ILE A 100 -1.43 -17.66 -6.70
N LEU A 101 -2.02 -16.49 -6.86
CA LEU A 101 -1.66 -15.49 -7.85
C LEU A 101 -0.95 -14.33 -7.16
N ILE A 102 0.28 -14.03 -7.58
CA ILE A 102 1.10 -12.94 -7.00
C ILE A 102 1.17 -11.79 -7.99
N SER A 103 0.64 -10.64 -7.60
CA SER A 103 0.54 -9.46 -8.46
C SER A 103 1.85 -8.68 -8.56
N ASN A 104 2.61 -8.58 -7.48
CA ASN A 104 3.91 -7.89 -7.47
C ASN A 104 4.79 -8.42 -6.35
N TYR A 105 6.07 -8.00 -6.32
CA TYR A 105 7.07 -8.52 -5.40
C TYR A 105 6.83 -8.15 -3.93
N LEU A 106 6.03 -7.12 -3.63
CA LEU A 106 5.64 -6.76 -2.25
C LEU A 106 4.48 -7.63 -1.74
N CYS A 107 3.71 -8.21 -2.67
CA CYS A 107 2.57 -9.07 -2.39
C CYS A 107 2.94 -10.54 -2.18
N MET A 108 4.21 -10.89 -1.99
CA MET A 108 4.65 -12.26 -1.69
C MET A 108 5.31 -12.43 -0.32
N MET A 109 5.24 -11.41 0.54
CA MET A 109 5.91 -11.42 1.83
C MET A 109 5.43 -12.56 2.75
N ALA A 110 4.15 -12.92 2.74
CA ALA A 110 3.63 -14.05 3.51
C ALA A 110 3.84 -15.41 2.83
N LEU A 111 4.36 -15.46 1.59
CA LEU A 111 4.47 -16.69 0.81
C LEU A 111 5.29 -17.80 1.50
N PRO A 112 6.46 -17.53 2.11
CA PRO A 112 7.23 -18.57 2.80
C PRO A 112 6.46 -19.23 3.94
N PHE A 113 5.65 -18.45 4.68
CA PHE A 113 4.78 -18.97 5.72
C PHE A 113 3.70 -19.88 5.15
N ILE A 114 3.05 -19.47 4.07
CA ILE A 114 1.94 -20.22 3.48
C ILE A 114 2.46 -21.55 2.90
N THR A 115 3.52 -21.53 2.10
CA THR A 115 3.98 -22.75 1.41
C THR A 115 4.61 -23.77 2.36
N GLU A 116 5.40 -23.32 3.35
CA GLU A 116 6.15 -24.21 4.23
C GLU A 116 5.48 -24.42 5.61
N GLY A 117 4.62 -23.50 6.05
CA GLY A 117 4.03 -23.50 7.39
C GLY A 117 2.57 -23.93 7.49
N THR A 118 1.81 -23.97 6.40
CA THR A 118 0.33 -24.15 6.44
C THR A 118 -0.22 -25.37 5.69
N GLY A 119 0.66 -26.21 5.13
CA GLY A 119 0.26 -27.45 4.43
C GLY A 119 -0.18 -27.25 2.98
N PHE A 120 -0.02 -26.05 2.41
CA PHE A 120 -0.30 -25.72 1.02
C PHE A 120 0.45 -26.64 0.04
N LYS A 121 -0.28 -27.19 -0.94
CA LYS A 121 0.24 -28.07 -2.00
C LYS A 121 -0.13 -27.61 -3.42
N GLY A 122 -0.77 -26.46 -3.53
CA GLY A 122 -1.18 -25.88 -4.79
C GLY A 122 -0.01 -25.32 -5.62
N ARG A 123 -0.36 -24.59 -6.68
CA ARG A 123 0.60 -23.92 -7.57
C ARG A 123 0.65 -22.43 -7.30
N VAL A 124 1.82 -21.81 -7.47
CA VAL A 124 1.98 -20.36 -7.31
C VAL A 124 2.35 -19.77 -8.67
N TYR A 125 1.65 -18.72 -9.11
CA TYR A 125 1.93 -18.04 -10.37
C TYR A 125 2.37 -16.60 -10.12
N ALA A 126 3.45 -16.20 -10.78
CA ALA A 126 3.98 -14.84 -10.76
C ALA A 126 4.75 -14.54 -12.05
N THR A 127 4.98 -13.27 -12.35
CA THR A 127 5.86 -12.90 -13.46
C THR A 127 7.33 -13.07 -13.09
N GLU A 128 8.21 -13.21 -14.09
CA GLU A 128 9.66 -13.39 -13.86
C GLU A 128 10.28 -12.25 -13.03
N PRO A 129 10.05 -10.95 -13.31
CA PRO A 129 10.61 -9.90 -12.49
C PRO A 129 10.07 -9.90 -11.05
N THR A 130 8.79 -10.26 -10.88
CA THR A 130 8.19 -10.38 -9.54
C THR A 130 8.91 -11.43 -8.70
N LEU A 131 9.23 -12.59 -9.30
CA LEU A 131 10.01 -13.64 -8.66
C LEU A 131 11.43 -13.17 -8.31
N GLN A 132 12.16 -12.60 -9.27
CA GLN A 132 13.56 -12.23 -9.08
C GLN A 132 13.73 -11.07 -8.09
N ILE A 133 12.88 -10.04 -8.18
CA ILE A 133 12.92 -8.90 -7.25
C ILE A 133 12.42 -9.31 -5.87
N GLY A 134 11.35 -10.12 -5.81
CA GLY A 134 10.82 -10.64 -4.56
C GLY A 134 11.82 -11.51 -3.82
N ARG A 135 12.62 -12.31 -4.55
CA ARG A 135 13.77 -13.03 -4.01
C ARG A 135 14.74 -12.09 -3.32
N LEU A 136 15.19 -11.03 -4.00
CA LEU A 136 16.14 -10.07 -3.40
C LEU A 136 15.58 -9.46 -2.12
N LEU A 137 14.30 -9.08 -2.10
CA LEU A 137 13.66 -8.48 -0.94
C LEU A 137 13.56 -9.46 0.25
N LEU A 138 13.16 -10.71 -0.01
CA LEU A 138 13.05 -11.74 1.03
C LEU A 138 14.43 -12.18 1.55
N GLU A 139 15.41 -12.35 0.66
CA GLU A 139 16.79 -12.68 1.05
C GLU A 139 17.43 -11.56 1.86
N GLU A 140 17.27 -10.29 1.45
CA GLU A 140 17.74 -9.14 2.22
C GLU A 140 17.11 -9.09 3.63
N LEU A 141 15.80 -9.30 3.72
CA LEU A 141 15.10 -9.33 5.00
C LEU A 141 15.66 -10.42 5.94
N VAL A 142 15.89 -11.64 5.41
CA VAL A 142 16.48 -12.73 6.18
C VAL A 142 17.91 -12.39 6.61
N ILE A 143 18.74 -11.86 5.69
CA ILE A 143 20.12 -11.44 5.99
C ILE A 143 20.12 -10.45 7.16
N TYR A 144 19.22 -9.47 7.15
CA TYR A 144 19.15 -8.47 8.20
C TYR A 144 18.71 -9.04 9.56
N ILE A 145 17.78 -9.99 9.58
CA ILE A 145 17.35 -10.67 10.80
C ILE A 145 18.46 -11.56 11.36
N GLU A 146 19.09 -12.39 10.51
CA GLU A 146 20.09 -13.38 10.91
C GLU A 146 21.43 -12.73 11.33
N GLN A 147 21.80 -11.58 10.74
CA GLN A 147 23.01 -10.85 11.12
C GLN A 147 22.89 -10.09 12.46
N CYS A 148 21.68 -9.94 12.99
CA CYS A 148 21.42 -9.27 14.27
C CYS A 148 20.75 -10.23 15.28
N PRO A 149 21.38 -11.36 15.65
CA PRO A 149 20.77 -12.33 16.54
C PRO A 149 20.59 -11.74 17.94
N LYS A 150 19.38 -11.88 18.49
CA LYS A 150 19.09 -11.56 19.90
C LYS A 150 19.32 -12.80 20.76
N ALA A 151 19.81 -12.58 21.98
CA ALA A 151 20.13 -13.66 22.91
C ALA A 151 18.87 -14.31 23.54
N SER A 152 17.78 -13.55 23.63
CA SER A 152 16.53 -13.97 24.28
C SER A 152 15.34 -13.92 23.30
N PHE A 153 14.41 -14.86 23.48
CA PHE A 153 13.13 -14.90 22.79
C PHE A 153 12.04 -14.47 23.77
N ALA A 154 11.47 -13.29 23.53
CA ALA A 154 10.47 -12.69 24.40
C ALA A 154 9.08 -13.21 24.03
N SER A 155 8.40 -13.80 24.99
CA SER A 155 7.08 -14.41 24.81
C SER A 155 6.09 -14.01 25.88
N GLN A 156 6.54 -13.66 27.09
CA GLN A 156 5.66 -13.38 28.21
C GLN A 156 4.97 -12.02 28.10
N TRP A 157 5.62 -11.03 27.48
CA TRP A 157 5.05 -9.70 27.23
C TRP A 157 3.70 -9.77 26.52
N LYS A 158 3.48 -10.80 25.67
CA LYS A 158 2.21 -11.05 24.96
C LYS A 158 1.01 -11.27 25.91
N ASN A 159 1.25 -11.68 27.15
CA ASN A 159 0.22 -11.83 28.19
C ASN A 159 -0.09 -10.50 28.91
N PHE A 160 0.85 -9.55 28.88
CA PHE A 160 0.78 -8.27 29.58
C PHE A 160 0.60 -7.07 28.65
N VAL A 161 0.28 -7.30 27.37
CA VAL A 161 0.06 -6.27 26.34
C VAL A 161 -0.88 -5.16 26.81
N HIS A 162 -2.00 -5.54 27.46
CA HIS A 162 -3.00 -4.61 27.98
C HIS A 162 -2.47 -3.64 29.07
N LYS A 163 -1.34 -3.95 29.71
CA LYS A 163 -0.67 -3.09 30.70
C LYS A 163 0.45 -2.25 30.11
N CYS A 164 0.84 -2.50 28.86
CA CYS A 164 1.91 -1.77 28.20
C CYS A 164 1.42 -0.36 27.79
N PRO A 165 2.34 0.59 27.57
CA PRO A 165 1.97 1.87 26.96
C PRO A 165 1.68 1.73 25.47
N TYR A 166 1.06 2.76 24.90
CA TYR A 166 0.90 2.91 23.45
C TYR A 166 2.28 3.00 22.75
N PRO A 167 2.48 2.40 21.56
CA PRO A 167 1.50 1.68 20.73
C PRO A 167 1.36 0.19 21.07
N LEU A 168 2.19 -0.34 21.99
CA LEU A 168 2.29 -1.78 22.22
C LEU A 168 0.96 -2.39 22.69
N ASN A 169 0.20 -1.67 23.53
CA ASN A 169 -1.11 -2.12 24.03
C ASN A 169 -2.21 -2.24 22.98
N GLU A 170 -2.10 -1.51 21.88
CA GLU A 170 -3.04 -1.55 20.74
C GLU A 170 -2.58 -2.51 19.64
N SER A 171 -1.52 -3.29 19.89
CA SER A 171 -1.02 -4.29 18.96
C SER A 171 -2.11 -5.29 18.57
N PHE A 172 -2.30 -5.48 17.27
CA PHE A 172 -3.29 -6.41 16.75
C PHE A 172 -2.80 -7.86 16.91
N THR A 173 -3.54 -8.64 17.72
CA THR A 173 -3.33 -10.08 17.95
C THR A 173 -1.87 -10.51 18.15
N PRO A 174 -1.09 -9.94 19.10
CA PRO A 174 0.32 -10.26 19.27
C PRO A 174 0.62 -11.74 19.57
N LYS A 175 -0.37 -12.48 20.08
CA LYS A 175 -0.29 -13.94 20.29
C LYS A 175 -0.21 -14.75 18.99
N SER A 176 -0.66 -14.21 17.85
CA SER A 176 -0.52 -14.87 16.55
C SER A 176 0.82 -14.58 15.87
N TRP A 177 1.61 -13.64 16.41
CA TRP A 177 2.86 -13.24 15.77
C TRP A 177 3.90 -14.35 15.88
N LYS A 178 4.61 -14.58 14.77
CA LYS A 178 5.59 -15.65 14.60
C LYS A 178 6.81 -15.16 13.82
N GLN A 179 7.94 -15.80 14.05
CA GLN A 179 9.09 -15.71 13.16
C GLN A 179 8.84 -16.62 11.96
N ILE A 180 8.65 -16.03 10.78
CA ILE A 180 8.22 -16.78 9.58
C ILE A 180 9.31 -16.88 8.50
N TYR A 181 10.45 -16.20 8.70
CA TYR A 181 11.51 -16.12 7.71
C TYR A 181 12.75 -16.89 8.16
N ASN A 182 13.25 -17.71 7.26
CA ASN A 182 14.60 -18.27 7.28
C ASN A 182 15.01 -18.56 5.84
N MET A 183 16.31 -18.61 5.57
CA MET A 183 16.83 -18.71 4.20
C MET A 183 16.33 -19.98 3.46
N ASN A 184 16.19 -21.09 4.18
CA ASN A 184 15.71 -22.36 3.61
C ASN A 184 14.24 -22.26 3.16
N SER A 185 13.37 -21.68 3.99
CA SER A 185 11.94 -21.55 3.71
C SER A 185 11.69 -20.55 2.59
N VAL A 186 12.46 -19.44 2.56
CA VAL A 186 12.42 -18.49 1.45
C VAL A 186 12.78 -19.19 0.14
N ASN A 187 13.92 -19.88 0.07
CA ASN A 187 14.34 -20.57 -1.14
C ASN A 187 13.37 -21.68 -1.59
N ALA A 188 12.88 -22.48 -0.65
CA ALA A 188 11.89 -23.52 -0.92
C ALA A 188 10.58 -22.92 -1.48
N SER A 189 10.06 -21.86 -0.85
CA SER A 189 8.82 -21.20 -1.29
C SER A 189 8.95 -20.61 -2.70
N LEU A 190 10.08 -19.96 -2.99
CA LEU A 190 10.33 -19.35 -4.30
C LEU A 190 10.47 -20.40 -5.40
N SER A 191 11.00 -21.59 -5.10
CA SER A 191 11.08 -22.70 -6.05
C SER A 191 9.72 -23.26 -6.49
N ARG A 192 8.64 -22.96 -5.75
CA ARG A 192 7.28 -23.40 -6.09
C ARG A 192 6.58 -22.47 -7.09
N ILE A 193 7.19 -21.33 -7.39
CA ILE A 193 6.63 -20.33 -8.30
C ILE A 193 6.81 -20.77 -9.75
N GLN A 194 5.71 -20.79 -10.48
CA GLN A 194 5.65 -20.95 -11.92
C GLN A 194 5.60 -19.57 -12.57
N MET A 195 6.63 -19.27 -13.34
CA MET A 195 6.74 -18.00 -14.05
C MET A 195 5.77 -17.93 -15.21
N VAL A 196 5.10 -16.80 -15.36
CA VAL A 196 4.15 -16.53 -16.45
C VAL A 196 4.42 -15.19 -17.11
N GLY A 197 4.27 -15.14 -18.43
CA GLY A 197 4.39 -13.93 -19.23
C GLY A 197 3.10 -13.11 -19.27
N TYR A 198 3.19 -11.80 -19.54
CA TYR A 198 1.98 -11.02 -19.80
C TYR A 198 1.18 -11.58 -20.97
N ASN A 199 -0.15 -11.59 -20.84
CA ASN A 199 -1.11 -12.15 -21.79
C ASN A 199 -1.02 -13.66 -22.00
N GLU A 200 -0.22 -14.38 -21.20
CA GLU A 200 -0.23 -15.83 -21.17
C GLU A 200 -1.55 -16.36 -20.61
N LYS A 201 -2.16 -17.31 -21.31
CA LYS A 201 -3.43 -17.90 -20.90
C LYS A 201 -3.17 -19.14 -20.05
N ILE A 202 -3.45 -19.03 -18.76
CA ILE A 202 -3.29 -20.12 -17.81
C ILE A 202 -4.65 -20.79 -17.64
N ASP A 203 -4.73 -22.06 -17.99
CA ASP A 203 -5.92 -22.88 -17.74
C ASP A 203 -5.84 -23.50 -16.34
N VAL A 204 -6.78 -23.13 -15.48
CA VAL A 204 -6.89 -23.62 -14.11
C VAL A 204 -7.93 -24.73 -14.10
N TYR A 205 -7.45 -25.96 -14.24
CA TYR A 205 -8.23 -27.21 -14.20
C TYR A 205 -9.44 -27.25 -15.16
N GLY A 206 -9.35 -26.58 -16.33
CA GLY A 206 -10.43 -26.51 -17.33
C GLY A 206 -11.67 -25.72 -16.91
N ALA A 207 -11.66 -25.06 -15.74
CA ALA A 207 -12.82 -24.35 -15.20
C ALA A 207 -12.69 -22.82 -15.25
N LEU A 208 -11.45 -22.32 -15.16
CA LEU A 208 -11.13 -20.89 -15.08
C LEU A 208 -9.92 -20.60 -15.97
N GLN A 209 -9.95 -19.48 -16.66
CA GLN A 209 -8.80 -18.93 -17.37
C GLN A 209 -8.25 -17.74 -16.59
N VAL A 210 -6.95 -17.76 -16.32
CA VAL A 210 -6.23 -16.67 -15.64
C VAL A 210 -5.21 -16.07 -16.60
N ILE A 211 -5.18 -14.74 -16.69
CA ILE A 211 -4.28 -14.00 -17.58
C ILE A 211 -3.65 -12.83 -16.81
N PRO A 212 -2.32 -12.74 -16.69
CA PRO A 212 -1.66 -11.58 -16.13
C PRO A 212 -1.57 -10.47 -17.18
N ALA A 213 -2.00 -9.27 -16.82
CA ALA A 213 -1.88 -8.04 -17.62
C ALA A 213 -0.99 -7.04 -16.88
N SER A 214 -0.28 -6.15 -17.58
CA SER A 214 0.61 -5.20 -16.91
C SER A 214 -0.17 -4.20 -16.04
N SER A 215 0.27 -3.97 -14.80
CA SER A 215 -0.37 -2.99 -13.89
C SER A 215 0.27 -1.59 -13.90
N GLY A 216 1.45 -1.44 -14.51
CA GLY A 216 2.15 -0.15 -14.59
C GLY A 216 2.76 0.34 -13.27
N PHE A 217 2.72 -0.43 -12.19
CA PHE A 217 3.17 0.01 -10.87
C PHE A 217 4.67 -0.19 -10.62
N CYS A 218 5.15 -1.42 -10.75
CA CYS A 218 6.56 -1.77 -10.58
C CYS A 218 6.99 -2.83 -11.61
N LEU A 219 8.30 -3.12 -11.69
CA LEU A 219 8.82 -4.04 -12.70
C LEU A 219 8.20 -5.45 -12.54
N GLY A 220 7.53 -5.93 -13.59
CA GLY A 220 6.82 -7.22 -13.58
C GLY A 220 5.45 -7.22 -12.91
N SER A 221 4.99 -6.11 -12.33
CA SER A 221 3.67 -6.05 -11.69
C SER A 221 2.53 -6.39 -12.64
N ALA A 222 1.56 -7.14 -12.13
CA ALA A 222 0.46 -7.70 -12.91
C ALA A 222 -0.90 -7.48 -12.25
N ASN A 223 -1.87 -7.13 -13.07
CA ASN A 223 -3.29 -7.23 -12.77
C ASN A 223 -3.81 -8.56 -13.33
N TRP A 224 -4.53 -9.30 -12.52
CA TRP A 224 -4.99 -10.64 -12.88
C TRP A 224 -6.39 -10.60 -13.46
N VAL A 225 -6.54 -11.04 -14.70
CA VAL A 225 -7.84 -11.22 -15.35
C VAL A 225 -8.25 -12.67 -15.18
N ILE A 226 -9.35 -12.90 -14.47
CA ILE A 226 -9.88 -14.23 -14.14
C ILE A 226 -11.21 -14.36 -14.86
N SER A 227 -11.25 -15.21 -15.88
CA SER A 227 -12.44 -15.40 -16.74
C SER A 227 -12.99 -16.81 -16.59
N THR A 228 -14.30 -16.88 -16.43
CA THR A 228 -15.10 -18.11 -16.61
C THR A 228 -15.82 -18.05 -17.94
N GLU A 229 -16.67 -19.03 -18.25
CA GLU A 229 -17.55 -19.00 -19.42
C GLU A 229 -18.59 -17.86 -19.39
N HIS A 230 -18.90 -17.30 -18.22
CA HIS A 230 -20.00 -16.35 -18.02
C HIS A 230 -19.60 -15.03 -17.37
N GLU A 231 -18.55 -15.03 -16.55
CA GLU A 231 -18.11 -13.88 -15.77
C GLU A 231 -16.63 -13.61 -16.00
N LYS A 232 -16.29 -12.33 -16.15
CA LYS A 232 -14.94 -11.79 -16.18
C LYS A 232 -14.69 -10.96 -14.92
N LEU A 233 -13.85 -11.49 -14.03
CA LEU A 233 -13.34 -10.79 -12.87
C LEU A 233 -11.97 -10.19 -13.20
N VAL A 234 -11.73 -8.96 -12.78
CA VAL A 234 -10.42 -8.33 -12.86
C VAL A 234 -9.97 -7.93 -11.47
N TYR A 235 -8.79 -8.44 -11.08
CA TYR A 235 -8.13 -8.12 -9.83
C TYR A 235 -7.03 -7.08 -10.10
N LEU A 236 -7.29 -5.85 -9.67
CA LEU A 236 -6.36 -4.73 -9.67
C LEU A 236 -5.67 -4.68 -8.31
N SER A 237 -4.43 -5.13 -8.27
CA SER A 237 -3.54 -4.89 -7.12
C SER A 237 -2.85 -3.53 -7.29
N GLY A 238 -1.68 -3.34 -6.68
CA GLY A 238 -0.82 -2.16 -6.88
C GLY A 238 -0.69 -1.81 -8.36
N SER A 239 -1.38 -0.75 -8.79
CA SER A 239 -1.54 -0.32 -10.17
C SER A 239 -1.27 1.18 -10.29
N SER A 240 -0.65 1.60 -11.39
CA SER A 240 -0.36 3.01 -11.64
C SER A 240 -0.61 3.37 -13.10
N THR A 241 -1.31 4.48 -13.29
CA THR A 241 -1.44 5.15 -14.59
C THR A 241 -0.29 6.11 -14.86
N LEU A 242 0.51 6.45 -13.83
CA LEU A 242 1.71 7.25 -14.00
C LEU A 242 2.78 6.39 -14.68
N THR A 243 3.23 6.84 -15.85
CA THR A 243 4.24 6.14 -16.63
C THR A 243 5.64 6.47 -16.11
N THR A 244 6.24 5.55 -15.36
CA THR A 244 7.64 5.62 -14.93
C THR A 244 8.50 4.64 -15.74
N HIS A 245 9.36 3.84 -15.11
CA HIS A 245 10.17 2.82 -15.77
C HIS A 245 9.45 1.52 -16.20
N PRO A 246 8.40 0.99 -15.53
CA PRO A 246 7.79 -0.27 -15.91
C PRO A 246 6.93 -0.12 -17.18
N ARG A 247 6.58 -1.25 -17.79
CA ARG A 247 5.59 -1.27 -18.88
C ARG A 247 4.28 -0.60 -18.43
N PRO A 248 3.68 0.31 -19.22
CA PRO A 248 2.43 0.97 -18.84
C PRO A 248 1.28 -0.02 -18.62
N MET A 249 0.32 0.38 -17.78
CA MET A 249 -0.85 -0.42 -17.46
C MET A 249 -1.65 -0.78 -18.72
N ASP A 250 -2.06 -2.05 -18.81
CA ASP A 250 -2.88 -2.53 -19.92
C ASP A 250 -4.37 -2.26 -19.66
N HIS A 251 -4.87 -1.18 -20.25
CA HIS A 251 -6.28 -0.81 -20.17
C HIS A 251 -7.22 -1.75 -20.94
N HIS A 252 -6.73 -2.50 -21.95
CA HIS A 252 -7.58 -3.41 -22.71
C HIS A 252 -8.01 -4.61 -21.87
N ALA A 253 -7.13 -5.09 -20.99
CA ALA A 253 -7.42 -6.15 -20.04
C ALA A 253 -8.61 -5.81 -19.12
N LEU A 254 -8.82 -4.52 -18.81
CA LEU A 254 -9.86 -4.04 -17.89
C LEU A 254 -11.24 -3.90 -18.54
N LYS A 255 -11.33 -3.89 -19.88
CA LYS A 255 -12.60 -3.68 -20.58
C LYS A 255 -13.58 -4.83 -20.33
N ASN A 256 -14.86 -4.52 -20.20
CA ASN A 256 -15.95 -5.49 -20.02
C ASN A 256 -15.74 -6.41 -18.82
N ALA A 257 -15.11 -5.93 -17.74
CA ALA A 257 -15.06 -6.66 -16.48
C ALA A 257 -16.44 -6.62 -15.81
N ASP A 258 -16.97 -7.76 -15.42
CA ASP A 258 -18.22 -7.84 -14.67
C ASP A 258 -18.03 -7.44 -13.21
N VAL A 259 -16.86 -7.81 -12.66
CA VAL A 259 -16.42 -7.48 -11.30
C VAL A 259 -14.99 -6.96 -11.34
N LEU A 260 -14.78 -5.80 -10.72
CA LEU A 260 -13.47 -5.22 -10.49
C LEU A 260 -13.17 -5.21 -9.00
N ILE A 261 -12.10 -5.91 -8.59
CA ILE A 261 -11.59 -5.86 -7.22
C ILE A 261 -10.35 -4.97 -7.23
N MET A 262 -10.37 -3.87 -6.48
CA MET A 262 -9.25 -2.94 -6.37
C MET A 262 -8.67 -2.94 -4.95
N THR A 263 -7.37 -3.17 -4.85
CA THR A 263 -6.61 -3.22 -3.59
C THR A 263 -5.38 -2.30 -3.67
N ASP A 264 -4.67 -2.13 -2.54
CA ASP A 264 -3.42 -1.35 -2.45
C ASP A 264 -3.54 0.09 -3.00
N LEU A 265 -4.54 0.82 -2.50
CA LEU A 265 -4.82 2.19 -2.91
C LEU A 265 -3.86 3.19 -2.26
N THR A 266 -3.57 4.28 -2.98
CA THR A 266 -2.73 5.36 -2.44
C THR A 266 -3.35 5.99 -1.19
N GLN A 267 -2.54 6.13 -0.13
CA GLN A 267 -2.95 6.81 1.11
C GLN A 267 -2.80 8.33 1.05
N THR A 268 -2.21 8.86 -0.03
CA THR A 268 -1.93 10.29 -0.19
C THR A 268 -2.51 10.82 -1.51
N PRO A 269 -3.84 10.77 -1.71
CA PRO A 269 -4.48 11.09 -2.99
C PRO A 269 -4.30 12.55 -3.46
N ILE A 270 -3.93 13.45 -2.55
CA ILE A 270 -3.76 14.89 -2.82
C ILE A 270 -2.31 15.21 -3.25
N SER A 271 -1.37 14.31 -2.99
CA SER A 271 0.05 14.57 -3.22
C SER A 271 0.45 14.27 -4.66
N ASN A 272 1.03 15.26 -5.34
CA ASN A 272 1.59 15.06 -6.68
C ASN A 272 3.05 14.53 -6.59
N PRO A 273 3.35 13.34 -7.14
CA PRO A 273 4.68 12.75 -7.13
C PRO A 273 5.79 13.66 -7.68
N ASP A 274 5.54 14.35 -8.80
CA ASP A 274 6.53 15.20 -9.45
C ASP A 274 6.89 16.40 -8.59
N SER A 275 5.89 16.98 -7.91
CA SER A 275 6.10 18.10 -6.99
C SER A 275 6.89 17.66 -5.75
N MET A 276 6.56 16.49 -5.18
CA MET A 276 7.29 15.93 -4.04
C MET A 276 8.75 15.63 -4.40
N LEU A 277 8.99 15.05 -5.58
CA LEU A 277 10.33 14.76 -6.08
C LEU A 277 11.14 16.04 -6.34
N GLY A 278 10.48 17.08 -6.86
CA GLY A 278 11.07 18.41 -7.00
C GLY A 278 11.54 19.00 -5.67
N VAL A 279 10.69 18.96 -4.64
CA VAL A 279 11.04 19.40 -3.28
C VAL A 279 12.22 18.60 -2.73
N LEU A 280 12.21 17.27 -2.86
CA LEU A 280 13.32 16.41 -2.44
C LEU A 280 14.64 16.83 -3.10
N CYS A 281 14.64 17.05 -4.42
CA CYS A 281 15.83 17.47 -5.16
C CYS A 281 16.37 18.82 -4.69
N VAL A 282 15.48 19.77 -4.37
CA VAL A 282 15.87 21.08 -3.82
C VAL A 282 16.52 20.92 -2.45
N VAL A 283 15.92 20.12 -1.56
CA VAL A 283 16.47 19.85 -0.23
C VAL A 283 17.85 19.20 -0.34
N VAL A 284 17.99 18.16 -1.17
CA VAL A 284 19.28 17.50 -1.42
C VAL A 284 20.33 18.51 -1.91
N GLY A 285 19.96 19.36 -2.89
CA GLY A 285 20.85 20.36 -3.43
C GLY A 285 21.32 21.40 -2.40
N LEU A 286 20.41 21.89 -1.55
CA LEU A 286 20.74 22.85 -0.50
C LEU A 286 21.66 22.23 0.56
N THR A 287 21.36 21.01 1.02
CA THR A 287 22.17 20.30 2.02
C THR A 287 23.59 20.04 1.52
N LEU A 288 23.73 19.57 0.28
CA LEU A 288 25.04 19.29 -0.31
C LEU A 288 25.86 20.57 -0.56
N ARG A 289 25.21 21.67 -0.96
CA ARG A 289 25.88 22.99 -1.09
C ARG A 289 26.33 23.54 0.26
N GLY A 290 25.60 23.25 1.33
CA GLY A 290 25.97 23.56 2.70
C GLY A 290 27.07 22.65 3.29
N GLY A 291 27.62 21.72 2.50
CA GLY A 291 28.66 20.79 2.96
C GLY A 291 28.14 19.62 3.79
N GLY A 292 26.82 19.48 3.95
CA GLY A 292 26.19 18.38 4.68
C GLY A 292 26.05 17.09 3.85
N ASN A 293 25.64 16.01 4.53
CA ASN A 293 25.32 14.73 3.92
C ASN A 293 23.80 14.50 3.88
N VAL A 294 23.34 13.66 2.94
CA VAL A 294 21.92 13.31 2.80
C VAL A 294 21.76 11.80 2.93
N LEU A 295 20.87 11.37 3.81
CA LEU A 295 20.49 9.96 4.00
C LEU A 295 19.05 9.76 3.52
N ILE A 296 18.84 8.85 2.56
CA ILE A 296 17.51 8.51 2.02
C ILE A 296 17.22 7.03 2.30
N PRO A 297 16.36 6.71 3.29
CA PRO A 297 15.90 5.34 3.47
C PRO A 297 14.97 4.95 2.33
N CYS A 298 15.28 3.87 1.62
CA CYS A 298 14.48 3.37 0.51
C CYS A 298 14.59 1.85 0.38
N TYR A 299 13.63 1.25 -0.33
CA TYR A 299 13.72 -0.15 -0.74
C TYR A 299 14.83 -0.36 -1.77
N PRO A 300 15.45 -1.55 -1.83
CA PRO A 300 16.58 -1.81 -2.72
C PRO A 300 16.18 -1.86 -4.21
N THR A 301 14.88 -1.93 -4.51
CA THR A 301 14.34 -2.20 -5.85
C THR A 301 13.10 -1.33 -6.12
N GLY A 302 12.79 -1.08 -7.40
CA GLY A 302 11.61 -0.34 -7.82
C GLY A 302 11.90 1.16 -8.02
N VAL A 303 11.17 2.02 -7.31
CA VAL A 303 11.21 3.49 -7.49
C VAL A 303 12.60 4.11 -7.28
N VAL A 304 13.51 3.41 -6.60
CA VAL A 304 14.90 3.83 -6.41
C VAL A 304 15.62 4.04 -7.76
N TYR A 305 15.25 3.28 -8.81
CA TYR A 305 15.85 3.45 -10.14
C TYR A 305 15.50 4.80 -10.76
N ASP A 306 14.25 5.23 -10.62
CA ASP A 306 13.80 6.56 -11.07
C ASP A 306 14.40 7.67 -10.20
N LEU A 307 14.59 7.40 -8.90
CA LEU A 307 15.24 8.33 -7.98
C LEU A 307 16.69 8.62 -8.38
N PHE A 308 17.47 7.60 -8.75
CA PHE A 308 18.84 7.81 -9.27
C PHE A 308 18.85 8.65 -10.55
N GLU A 309 17.93 8.37 -11.47
CA GLU A 309 17.78 9.13 -12.72
C GLU A 309 17.46 10.61 -12.43
N CYS A 310 16.48 10.88 -11.55
CA CYS A 310 16.10 12.24 -11.21
C CYS A 310 17.19 12.99 -10.43
N LEU A 311 17.74 12.39 -9.38
CA LEU A 311 18.77 13.02 -8.54
C LEU A 311 20.03 13.32 -9.34
N SER A 312 20.49 12.37 -10.18
CA SER A 312 21.70 12.59 -10.99
C SER A 312 21.56 13.78 -11.95
N GLY A 313 20.40 13.93 -12.60
CA GLY A 313 20.09 15.08 -13.44
C GLY A 313 20.07 16.39 -12.65
N LYS A 314 19.37 16.42 -11.51
CA LYS A 314 19.27 17.63 -10.69
C LYS A 314 20.56 18.03 -10.00
N MET A 315 21.38 17.07 -9.58
CA MET A 315 22.72 17.36 -9.04
C MET A 315 23.63 18.00 -10.09
N GLN A 316 23.49 17.63 -11.36
CA GLN A 316 24.22 18.26 -12.47
C GLN A 316 23.77 19.71 -12.70
N GLU A 317 22.46 19.97 -12.72
CA GLU A 317 21.91 21.33 -12.85
C GLU A 317 22.35 22.24 -11.68
N LEU A 318 22.42 21.68 -10.48
CA LEU A 318 22.76 22.43 -9.26
C LEU A 318 24.28 22.56 -9.03
N GLY A 319 25.13 22.01 -9.90
CA GLY A 319 26.58 22.09 -9.78
C GLY A 319 27.17 21.27 -8.61
N VAL A 320 26.40 20.32 -8.07
CA VAL A 320 26.82 19.40 -6.98
C VAL A 320 27.11 17.98 -7.49
N SER A 321 27.35 17.82 -8.79
CA SER A 321 27.61 16.52 -9.44
C SER A 321 28.89 15.81 -8.99
N ASN A 322 29.73 16.49 -8.22
CA ASN A 322 30.96 15.92 -7.65
C ASN A 322 30.68 15.12 -6.37
N CYS A 323 29.50 15.25 -5.78
CA CYS A 323 29.07 14.46 -4.63
C CYS A 323 28.68 13.05 -5.10
N PRO A 324 29.36 11.98 -4.64
CA PRO A 324 28.99 10.61 -5.00
C PRO A 324 27.74 10.16 -4.24
N MET A 325 26.95 9.29 -4.87
CA MET A 325 25.85 8.57 -4.24
C MET A 325 26.32 7.20 -3.78
N PHE A 326 25.94 6.82 -2.56
CA PHE A 326 26.24 5.51 -1.97
C PHE A 326 24.96 4.70 -1.83
N PHE A 327 24.93 3.50 -2.42
CA PHE A 327 23.80 2.59 -2.34
C PHE A 327 24.18 1.36 -1.50
N ILE A 328 23.64 1.27 -0.28
CA ILE A 328 24.06 0.28 0.72
C ILE A 328 22.94 -0.74 0.89
N SER A 329 23.18 -1.95 0.39
CA SER A 329 22.27 -3.08 0.54
C SER A 329 23.01 -4.37 0.15
N PRO A 330 22.81 -5.50 0.87
CA PRO A 330 23.44 -6.78 0.51
C PRO A 330 23.06 -7.25 -0.90
N VAL A 331 21.95 -6.77 -1.44
CA VAL A 331 21.40 -7.11 -2.76
C VAL A 331 21.54 -5.99 -3.79
N ALA A 332 22.25 -4.90 -3.47
CA ALA A 332 22.36 -3.71 -4.31
C ALA A 332 22.86 -4.01 -5.74
N ASP A 333 23.96 -4.74 -5.86
CA ASP A 333 24.58 -5.10 -7.15
C ASP A 333 23.61 -5.90 -8.04
N MET A 334 23.00 -6.94 -7.46
CA MET A 334 22.01 -7.79 -8.15
C MET A 334 20.75 -7.00 -8.54
N SER A 335 20.29 -6.09 -7.68
CA SER A 335 19.14 -5.22 -7.98
C SER A 335 19.40 -4.34 -9.21
N LEU A 336 20.55 -3.68 -9.26
CA LEU A 336 20.93 -2.84 -10.41
C LEU A 336 21.11 -3.69 -11.67
N ALA A 337 21.74 -4.87 -11.58
CA ALA A 337 21.90 -5.78 -12.71
C ALA A 337 20.55 -6.26 -13.28
N TYR A 338 19.63 -6.71 -12.44
CA TYR A 338 18.31 -7.19 -12.87
C TYR A 338 17.47 -6.11 -13.54
N SER A 339 17.57 -4.86 -13.06
CA SER A 339 16.87 -3.75 -13.71
C SER A 339 17.28 -3.57 -15.17
N ASN A 340 18.54 -3.87 -15.53
CA ASN A 340 19.04 -3.76 -16.91
C ASN A 340 18.76 -5.02 -17.74
N ILE A 341 18.77 -6.22 -17.12
CA ILE A 341 18.54 -7.51 -17.80
C ILE A 341 17.05 -7.66 -18.20
N LEU A 342 16.12 -7.24 -17.34
CA LEU A 342 14.68 -7.46 -17.52
C LEU A 342 14.02 -6.38 -18.39
N ALA A 343 14.72 -5.93 -19.44
CA ALA A 343 14.31 -4.78 -20.24
C ALA A 343 12.97 -4.98 -20.97
N GLU A 344 12.62 -6.22 -21.33
CA GLU A 344 11.34 -6.56 -21.96
C GLU A 344 10.09 -6.22 -21.11
N TRP A 345 10.28 -5.99 -19.81
CA TRP A 345 9.24 -5.61 -18.86
C TRP A 345 9.17 -4.08 -18.61
N LEU A 346 10.05 -3.30 -19.24
CA LEU A 346 10.12 -1.84 -19.09
C LEU A 346 9.17 -1.09 -20.04
N SER A 347 9.08 0.22 -19.86
CA SER A 347 8.38 1.10 -20.80
C SER A 347 9.04 1.09 -22.19
N SER A 348 8.27 1.39 -23.24
CA SER A 348 8.78 1.40 -24.62
C SER A 348 9.97 2.33 -24.80
N VAL A 349 10.03 3.45 -24.07
CA VAL A 349 11.16 4.39 -24.09
C VAL A 349 12.44 3.72 -23.62
N LYS A 350 12.40 2.96 -22.52
CA LYS A 350 13.56 2.25 -21.97
C LYS A 350 13.89 0.99 -22.77
N GLN A 351 12.89 0.26 -23.26
CA GLN A 351 13.08 -0.86 -24.19
C GLN A 351 13.84 -0.44 -25.44
N ASN A 352 13.51 0.73 -26.00
CA ASN A 352 14.15 1.23 -27.22
C ASN A 352 15.65 1.49 -27.06
N LYS A 353 16.13 1.79 -25.85
CA LYS A 353 17.56 1.98 -25.58
C LYS A 353 18.36 0.70 -25.79
N VAL A 354 17.77 -0.45 -25.46
CA VAL A 354 18.43 -1.76 -25.61
C VAL A 354 18.66 -2.12 -27.08
N TYR A 355 17.84 -1.59 -28.01
CA TYR A 355 18.09 -1.75 -29.44
C TYR A 355 19.28 -0.92 -29.96
N VAL A 356 19.74 0.09 -29.20
CA VAL A 356 20.83 1.01 -29.58
C VAL A 356 22.08 0.79 -28.71
N PRO A 357 22.46 -0.47 -28.46
CA PRO A 357 23.35 -0.91 -27.37
C PRO A 357 23.49 -0.01 -26.13
N ASP A 358 22.42 0.68 -25.72
CA ASP A 358 22.42 1.60 -24.59
C ASP A 358 21.70 0.96 -23.40
N GLU A 359 22.21 1.26 -22.21
CA GLU A 359 21.64 0.77 -20.96
C GLU A 359 20.26 1.46 -20.72
N PRO A 360 19.21 0.72 -20.32
CA PRO A 360 17.88 1.29 -20.14
C PRO A 360 17.83 2.32 -19.00
N PHE A 361 18.69 2.16 -18.00
CA PHE A 361 18.80 3.07 -16.86
C PHE A 361 20.15 3.80 -16.81
N PRO A 362 20.13 5.10 -16.44
CA PRO A 362 21.36 5.89 -16.37
C PRO A 362 22.27 5.47 -15.22
N HIS A 363 21.74 4.78 -14.19
CA HIS A 363 22.55 4.34 -13.05
C HIS A 363 23.71 3.43 -13.47
N ALA A 364 23.59 2.69 -14.58
CA ALA A 364 24.68 1.87 -15.11
C ALA A 364 25.91 2.73 -15.48
N MET A 365 25.68 3.91 -16.06
CA MET A 365 26.75 4.88 -16.34
C MET A 365 27.24 5.59 -15.07
N LEU A 366 26.37 5.83 -14.10
CA LEU A 366 26.76 6.40 -12.80
C LEU A 366 27.70 5.46 -12.05
N VAL A 367 27.45 4.14 -12.11
CA VAL A 367 28.34 3.11 -11.54
C VAL A 367 29.68 3.10 -12.29
N LYS A 368 29.67 3.01 -13.63
CA LYS A 368 30.88 3.03 -14.45
C LYS A 368 31.73 4.30 -14.25
N SER A 369 31.11 5.43 -13.92
CA SER A 369 31.78 6.72 -13.68
C SER A 369 32.12 7.01 -12.22
N ASN A 370 31.94 6.04 -11.30
CA ASN A 370 32.14 6.19 -9.86
C ASN A 370 31.29 7.31 -9.19
N LYS A 371 30.23 7.78 -9.85
CA LYS A 371 29.25 8.72 -9.29
C LYS A 371 28.20 8.03 -8.43
N LEU A 372 27.93 6.75 -8.72
CA LEU A 372 27.12 5.86 -7.87
C LEU A 372 28.01 4.68 -7.46
N LYS A 373 28.17 4.46 -6.16
CA LYS A 373 28.93 3.34 -5.63
C LYS A 373 27.99 2.47 -4.79
N HIS A 374 28.02 1.17 -5.00
CA HIS A 374 27.18 0.24 -4.24
C HIS A 374 28.03 -0.65 -3.34
N PHE A 375 27.56 -0.86 -2.11
CA PHE A 375 28.24 -1.67 -1.10
C PHE A 375 27.23 -2.61 -0.45
N LYS A 376 27.68 -3.82 -0.10
CA LYS A 376 26.82 -4.79 0.59
C LYS A 376 26.51 -4.34 2.01
N HIS A 377 27.53 -3.82 2.68
CA HIS A 377 27.48 -3.35 4.06
C HIS A 377 28.42 -2.15 4.25
N ILE A 378 28.24 -1.41 5.35
CA ILE A 378 29.15 -0.32 5.75
C ILE A 378 30.58 -0.81 6.06
N TYR A 379 30.76 -2.11 6.30
CA TYR A 379 32.07 -2.74 6.54
C TYR A 379 32.65 -3.38 5.27
N SER A 380 32.01 -3.21 4.12
CA SER A 380 32.56 -3.71 2.86
C SER A 380 33.90 -3.05 2.57
N ASP A 381 34.84 -3.84 2.07
CA ASP A 381 36.16 -3.36 1.68
C ASP A 381 36.03 -2.17 0.70
N GLY A 382 36.77 -1.10 0.97
CA GLY A 382 36.72 0.13 0.17
C GLY A 382 35.63 1.13 0.58
N PHE A 383 34.68 0.78 1.47
CA PHE A 383 33.69 1.77 1.92
C PHE A 383 34.34 2.91 2.70
N SER A 384 35.15 2.60 3.72
CA SER A 384 35.81 3.63 4.56
C SER A 384 36.85 4.48 3.83
N THR A 385 37.39 3.99 2.70
CA THR A 385 38.29 4.79 1.86
C THR A 385 37.53 5.76 0.97
N ASP A 386 36.35 5.35 0.51
CA ASP A 386 35.54 6.10 -0.45
C ASP A 386 34.55 7.04 0.21
N PHE A 387 33.99 6.63 1.35
CA PHE A 387 33.12 7.42 2.19
C PHE A 387 33.97 8.14 3.24
N GLN A 388 34.28 9.40 2.97
CA GLN A 388 34.86 10.30 3.95
C GLN A 388 33.81 11.34 4.32
N GLU A 389 33.36 11.31 5.58
CA GLU A 389 32.52 12.39 6.10
C GLU A 389 33.32 13.69 6.01
N ARG A 390 32.83 14.67 5.25
CA ARG A 390 33.47 16.00 5.22
C ARG A 390 33.28 16.65 6.58
N LEU A 391 34.29 16.50 7.43
CA LEU A 391 34.42 17.21 8.69
C LEU A 391 34.84 18.66 8.39
N GLU A 392 33.87 19.52 8.08
CA GLU A 392 34.05 20.96 8.25
C GLU A 392 33.50 21.39 9.61
N ALA A 393 34.24 22.31 10.23
CA ALA A 393 34.22 22.74 11.63
C ALA A 393 32.87 22.72 12.37
N GLU A 394 32.98 22.26 13.63
CA GLU A 394 32.02 22.10 14.73
C GLU A 394 31.09 23.28 15.11
N ASN A 395 30.81 24.27 14.24
CA ASN A 395 30.15 25.51 14.66
C ASN A 395 28.93 26.00 13.86
N ASP A 396 28.25 25.15 13.09
CA ASP A 396 26.90 25.51 12.64
C ASP A 396 25.96 24.30 12.64
N GLY A 397 24.72 24.51 13.06
CA GLY A 397 23.76 23.46 13.39
C GLY A 397 23.58 22.46 12.24
N ARG A 398 24.02 21.22 12.44
CA ARG A 398 23.77 20.11 11.51
C ARG A 398 22.25 19.92 11.36
N ALA A 399 21.72 20.36 10.23
CA ALA A 399 20.33 20.10 9.86
C ALA A 399 20.19 18.64 9.43
N GLU A 400 19.93 17.76 10.40
CA GLU A 400 19.50 16.39 10.13
C GLU A 400 18.03 16.41 9.71
N CYS A 401 17.77 16.50 8.41
CA CYS A 401 16.41 16.37 7.87
C CYS A 401 16.02 14.90 7.81
N TYR A 402 15.51 14.37 8.92
CA TYR A 402 14.78 13.10 8.91
C TYR A 402 13.42 13.32 8.23
N THR A 403 13.18 12.67 7.10
CA THR A 403 11.80 12.48 6.63
C THR A 403 11.08 11.63 7.67
N GLN A 404 10.13 12.22 8.38
CA GLN A 404 9.27 11.44 9.28
C GLN A 404 8.60 10.32 8.48
N PRO A 405 8.50 9.10 9.03
CA PRO A 405 7.71 8.06 8.38
C PRO A 405 6.27 8.59 8.20
N PRO A 406 5.61 8.28 7.08
CA PRO A 406 4.25 8.74 6.85
C PRO A 406 3.35 8.26 8.00
N VAL A 407 2.52 9.16 8.51
CA VAL A 407 1.43 8.81 9.41
C VAL A 407 0.48 7.93 8.61
N SER A 408 0.28 6.68 9.03
CA SER A 408 -0.70 5.79 8.40
C SER A 408 -2.06 6.48 8.45
N ALA A 409 -2.64 6.75 7.28
CA ALA A 409 -3.99 7.29 7.21
C ALA A 409 -4.95 6.21 7.72
N PRO A 410 -5.73 6.48 8.80
CA PRO A 410 -6.75 5.53 9.21
C PRO A 410 -7.88 5.60 8.18
N ASN A 411 -8.17 4.44 7.58
CA ASN A 411 -9.35 4.17 6.74
C ASN A 411 -9.27 4.72 5.30
N LEU A 412 -8.59 4.00 4.41
CA LEU A 412 -8.88 4.04 2.98
C LEU A 412 -9.30 2.65 2.51
N THR A 413 -10.45 2.64 1.83
CA THR A 413 -11.37 1.51 1.68
C THR A 413 -11.11 0.80 0.35
N GLU A 414 -10.96 -0.53 0.37
CA GLU A 414 -11.01 -1.36 -0.84
C GLU A 414 -12.33 -1.15 -1.60
N LEU A 415 -12.27 -1.19 -2.92
CA LEU A 415 -13.38 -0.84 -3.78
C LEU A 415 -13.70 -2.01 -4.72
N VAL A 416 -14.86 -2.65 -4.50
CA VAL A 416 -15.44 -3.62 -5.42
C VAL A 416 -16.50 -2.92 -6.27
N ILE A 417 -16.32 -2.89 -7.58
CA ILE A 417 -17.27 -2.29 -8.53
C ILE A 417 -17.83 -3.40 -9.41
N GLY A 418 -19.16 -3.55 -9.42
CA GLY A 418 -19.89 -4.41 -10.35
C GLY A 418 -20.56 -3.60 -11.45
N ASN A 419 -20.73 -4.17 -12.64
CA ASN A 419 -21.27 -3.50 -13.83
C ASN A 419 -22.79 -3.19 -13.81
N HIS A 420 -23.46 -3.25 -12.66
CA HIS A 420 -24.87 -2.88 -12.54
C HIS A 420 -25.03 -1.42 -12.09
N PRO A 421 -26.05 -0.68 -12.57
CA PRO A 421 -26.30 0.73 -12.21
C PRO A 421 -26.54 0.98 -10.71
N ASP A 422 -26.68 -0.09 -9.91
CA ASP A 422 -26.82 -0.11 -8.45
C ASP A 422 -25.50 -0.48 -7.71
N SER A 423 -24.34 -0.29 -8.34
CA SER A 423 -23.04 -0.72 -7.79
C SER A 423 -22.78 -0.12 -6.40
N THR A 424 -22.94 -0.95 -5.38
CA THR A 424 -22.78 -0.58 -3.98
C THR A 424 -21.31 -0.73 -3.59
N LEU A 425 -20.70 0.34 -3.09
CA LEU A 425 -19.39 0.29 -2.45
C LEU A 425 -19.46 -0.72 -1.30
N ILE A 426 -18.66 -1.80 -1.36
CA ILE A 426 -18.54 -2.71 -0.24
C ILE A 426 -17.37 -2.23 0.62
N PRO A 427 -17.63 -1.73 1.85
CA PRO A 427 -16.55 -1.29 2.71
C PRO A 427 -15.71 -2.48 3.17
N TYR A 428 -14.39 -2.29 3.17
CA TYR A 428 -13.41 -3.20 3.75
C TYR A 428 -13.84 -3.61 5.17
N LYS A 429 -14.01 -4.91 5.38
CA LYS A 429 -14.25 -5.50 6.69
C LYS A 429 -13.55 -6.84 6.79
N TRP A 430 -12.59 -6.89 7.70
CA TRP A 430 -11.81 -8.08 7.98
C TRP A 430 -12.71 -9.24 8.46
N GLY A 431 -12.55 -10.41 7.83
CA GLY A 431 -13.30 -11.63 8.17
C GLY A 431 -14.77 -11.68 7.72
N GLU A 432 -15.28 -10.71 6.96
CA GLU A 432 -16.64 -10.79 6.37
C GLU A 432 -16.63 -11.59 5.04
N GLU A 433 -17.62 -12.48 4.89
CA GLU A 433 -17.90 -13.19 3.63
C GLU A 433 -18.65 -12.25 2.68
N THR A 434 -18.08 -11.98 1.50
CA THR A 434 -18.78 -11.29 0.41
C THR A 434 -19.22 -12.31 -0.63
N THR A 435 -20.52 -12.58 -0.68
CA THR A 435 -21.17 -13.39 -1.72
C THR A 435 -21.84 -12.48 -2.73
N SER A 436 -21.74 -12.81 -4.02
CA SER A 436 -22.49 -12.16 -5.10
C SER A 436 -24.01 -12.31 -4.95
N GLU A 437 -24.47 -13.21 -4.07
CA GLU A 437 -25.88 -13.60 -3.93
C GLU A 437 -26.59 -13.02 -2.69
N ASN A 438 -25.90 -12.50 -1.66
CA ASN A 438 -26.56 -12.09 -0.38
C ASN A 438 -26.63 -10.58 -0.11
N ARG A 439 -27.14 -9.76 -1.05
CA ARG A 439 -27.66 -8.41 -0.70
C ARG A 439 -28.94 -8.04 -1.44
N LEU A 440 -29.98 -8.86 -1.29
CA LEU A 440 -31.36 -8.38 -1.31
C LEU A 440 -31.77 -8.00 0.13
N ASN A 441 -32.27 -6.77 0.30
CA ASN A 441 -32.86 -6.19 1.53
C ASN A 441 -32.01 -5.31 2.44
N LYS A 442 -31.36 -4.29 1.87
CA LYS A 442 -31.45 -2.93 2.42
C LYS A 442 -31.55 -1.96 1.25
N PHE A 443 -32.79 -1.72 0.79
CA PHE A 443 -33.07 -0.66 -0.18
C PHE A 443 -32.66 0.68 0.43
N VAL A 444 -31.45 1.15 0.09
CA VAL A 444 -31.15 2.58 0.12
C VAL A 444 -31.96 3.15 -1.04
N LYS A 445 -33.04 3.85 -0.71
CA LYS A 445 -33.91 4.49 -1.70
C LYS A 445 -33.21 5.74 -2.17
N TYR A 446 -33.10 5.90 -3.48
CA TYR A 446 -32.54 7.12 -4.08
C TYR A 446 -33.67 7.91 -4.73
N GLU A 447 -33.78 9.17 -4.35
CA GLU A 447 -34.75 10.09 -4.90
C GLU A 447 -34.19 10.78 -6.14
N TRP A 448 -34.93 10.69 -7.24
CA TRP A 448 -34.54 11.24 -8.54
C TRP A 448 -35.71 12.01 -9.18
N GLY A 449 -35.38 13.05 -9.94
CA GLY A 449 -36.32 13.84 -10.74
C GLY A 449 -36.18 15.34 -10.51
N SER A 450 -36.77 16.12 -11.41
CA SER A 450 -36.87 17.58 -11.27
C SER A 450 -37.94 17.95 -10.25
N LEU A 451 -37.61 18.79 -9.28
CA LEU A 451 -38.57 19.28 -8.28
C LEU A 451 -39.63 20.17 -8.96
N ASN A 452 -40.90 19.76 -8.90
CA ASN A 452 -41.99 20.62 -9.37
C ASN A 452 -42.25 21.74 -8.35
N ILE A 453 -41.95 22.98 -8.75
CA ILE A 453 -42.04 24.17 -7.87
C ILE A 453 -43.47 24.35 -7.33
N THR A 454 -44.50 24.14 -8.15
CA THR A 454 -45.90 24.31 -7.73
C THR A 454 -46.31 23.27 -6.68
N GLU A 455 -45.90 22.02 -6.87
CA GLU A 455 -46.14 20.95 -5.89
C GLU A 455 -45.37 21.18 -4.59
N PHE A 456 -44.13 21.65 -4.70
CA PHE A 456 -43.28 21.94 -3.55
C PHE A 456 -43.83 23.09 -2.69
N LEU A 457 -44.27 24.19 -3.30
CA LEU A 457 -44.92 25.30 -2.59
C LEU A 457 -46.21 24.87 -1.88
N GLN A 458 -47.01 23.99 -2.51
CA GLN A 458 -48.21 23.44 -1.87
C GLN A 458 -47.86 22.63 -0.62
N LYS A 459 -46.84 21.76 -0.67
CA LYS A 459 -46.44 20.98 0.51
C LYS A 459 -45.79 21.83 1.61
N LEU A 460 -45.04 22.87 1.25
CA LEU A 460 -44.57 23.86 2.22
C LEU A 460 -45.73 24.49 2.99
N SER A 461 -46.80 24.89 2.28
CA SER A 461 -47.98 25.48 2.90
C SER A 461 -48.75 24.50 3.79
N GLN A 462 -48.83 23.21 3.40
CA GLN A 462 -49.46 22.14 4.20
C GLN A 462 -48.71 21.89 5.51
N GLU A 463 -47.40 22.07 5.50
CA GLU A 463 -46.53 21.95 6.65
C GLU A 463 -46.40 23.26 7.44
N GLY A 464 -47.18 24.30 7.11
CA GLY A 464 -47.26 25.55 7.86
C GLY A 464 -46.24 26.63 7.48
N ILE A 465 -45.52 26.47 6.36
CA ILE A 465 -44.58 27.46 5.80
C ILE A 465 -45.28 28.17 4.63
N SER A 466 -45.69 29.42 4.81
CA SER A 466 -46.57 30.14 3.86
C SER A 466 -45.97 31.42 3.28
N ASP A 467 -44.77 31.77 3.70
CA ASP A 467 -44.02 32.98 3.41
C ASP A 467 -43.05 32.85 2.23
N ALA A 468 -43.11 31.72 1.51
CA ALA A 468 -42.23 31.41 0.40
C ALA A 468 -42.39 32.40 -0.77
N LYS A 469 -41.31 33.10 -1.13
CA LYS A 469 -41.21 33.94 -2.33
C LYS A 469 -40.35 33.27 -3.39
N VAL A 470 -40.84 33.21 -4.62
CA VAL A 470 -40.12 32.61 -5.75
C VAL A 470 -39.60 33.70 -6.67
N GLU A 471 -38.29 33.67 -6.93
CA GLU A 471 -37.60 34.56 -7.85
C GLU A 471 -36.92 33.73 -8.96
N SER A 472 -37.12 34.13 -10.22
CA SER A 472 -36.43 33.53 -11.35
C SER A 472 -35.25 34.42 -11.74
N LEU A 473 -34.04 33.92 -11.51
CA LEU A 473 -32.79 34.63 -11.79
C LEU A 473 -32.25 34.17 -13.15
N GLY A 474 -32.97 34.43 -14.25
CA GLY A 474 -32.52 34.28 -15.64
C GLY A 474 -31.78 32.98 -16.03
N GLY A 475 -32.41 32.15 -16.87
CA GLY A 475 -31.96 30.78 -17.17
C GLY A 475 -32.87 29.77 -16.48
N ASN A 476 -32.45 28.51 -16.33
CA ASN A 476 -33.22 27.48 -15.61
C ASN A 476 -32.98 27.51 -14.09
N VAL A 477 -32.57 28.65 -13.53
CA VAL A 477 -32.31 28.82 -12.10
C VAL A 477 -33.50 29.51 -11.43
N VAL A 478 -34.06 28.84 -10.41
CA VAL A 478 -35.16 29.36 -9.60
C VAL A 478 -34.74 29.37 -8.14
N VAL A 479 -34.94 30.50 -7.46
CA VAL A 479 -34.66 30.64 -6.04
C VAL A 479 -35.97 30.83 -5.28
N ILE A 480 -36.12 30.06 -4.21
CA ILE A 480 -37.24 30.13 -3.28
C ILE A 480 -36.69 30.63 -1.94
N HIS A 481 -37.18 31.79 -1.50
CA HIS A 481 -36.79 32.42 -0.25
C HIS A 481 -37.92 32.29 0.77
N LEU A 482 -37.62 31.64 1.89
CA LEU A 482 -38.48 31.55 3.08
C LEU A 482 -38.02 32.65 4.03
N GLN A 483 -38.78 33.75 4.09
CA GLN A 483 -38.40 34.99 4.78
C GLN A 483 -38.47 34.88 6.30
N ASP A 484 -39.48 34.17 6.83
CA ASP A 484 -39.71 34.00 8.27
C ASP A 484 -38.74 32.96 8.87
N GLU A 485 -38.27 32.03 8.03
CA GLU A 485 -37.42 30.90 8.41
C GLU A 485 -35.93 31.11 8.05
N ASP A 486 -35.57 32.27 7.48
CA ASP A 486 -34.22 32.63 6.99
C ASP A 486 -33.54 31.48 6.21
N ALA A 487 -34.28 30.96 5.22
CA ALA A 487 -33.85 29.83 4.41
C ALA A 487 -34.03 30.11 2.91
N LEU A 488 -33.04 29.68 2.13
CA LEU A 488 -32.97 29.88 0.69
C LEU A 488 -32.78 28.55 -0.01
N ILE A 489 -33.62 28.28 -1.00
CA ILE A 489 -33.59 27.05 -1.80
C ILE A 489 -33.35 27.43 -3.25
N GLN A 490 -32.21 27.05 -3.79
CA GLN A 490 -31.85 27.26 -5.19
C GLN A 490 -32.05 25.96 -5.98
N LEU A 491 -32.81 26.04 -7.06
CA LEU A 491 -33.14 24.96 -7.97
C LEU A 491 -32.50 25.24 -9.33
N GLU A 492 -31.74 24.26 -9.82
CA GLU A 492 -31.17 24.25 -11.17
C GLU A 492 -31.52 22.93 -11.86
N ASP A 493 -31.21 22.80 -13.16
CA ASP A 493 -31.59 21.63 -13.97
C ASP A 493 -31.20 20.28 -13.36
N ASN A 494 -30.04 20.21 -12.71
CA ASN A 494 -29.49 18.98 -12.13
C ASN A 494 -29.12 19.12 -10.65
N SER A 495 -29.49 20.21 -9.98
CA SER A 495 -29.07 20.48 -8.60
C SER A 495 -30.17 21.13 -7.77
N THR A 496 -30.19 20.84 -6.47
CA THR A 496 -31.05 21.51 -5.48
C THR A 496 -30.20 21.84 -4.27
N HIS A 497 -29.99 23.13 -4.02
CA HIS A 497 -29.20 23.63 -2.92
C HIS A 497 -30.12 24.27 -1.88
N VAL A 498 -30.07 23.77 -0.65
CA VAL A 498 -30.81 24.32 0.49
C VAL A 498 -29.83 24.95 1.45
N VAL A 499 -29.95 26.26 1.64
CA VAL A 499 -29.18 27.06 2.59
C VAL A 499 -30.14 27.51 3.69
N CYS A 500 -29.91 27.08 4.92
CA CYS A 500 -30.67 27.53 6.07
C CYS A 500 -29.72 27.73 7.26
N ASN A 501 -30.13 28.54 8.23
CA ASN A 501 -29.42 28.67 9.50
C ASN A 501 -29.40 27.34 10.27
N ALA A 502 -28.62 27.27 11.36
CA ALA A 502 -28.32 26.04 12.12
C ALA A 502 -29.51 25.44 12.92
N ASP A 503 -30.75 25.61 12.46
CA ASP A 503 -31.94 24.95 13.02
C ASP A 503 -32.13 23.54 12.40
N GLU A 504 -31.81 22.52 13.20
CA GLU A 504 -31.91 21.12 12.81
C GLU A 504 -33.35 20.66 12.54
N LYS A 505 -34.35 21.26 13.21
CA LYS A 505 -35.76 20.91 13.02
C LYS A 505 -36.27 21.39 11.68
N LEU A 506 -35.98 22.65 11.34
CA LEU A 506 -36.32 23.23 10.05
C LEU A 506 -35.64 22.46 8.91
N ARG A 507 -34.34 22.16 9.06
CA ARG A 507 -33.57 21.40 8.06
C ARG A 507 -34.15 20.01 7.80
N THR A 508 -34.55 19.30 8.87
CA THR A 508 -35.16 17.97 8.74
C THR A 508 -36.53 18.05 8.07
N LYS A 509 -37.31 19.08 8.39
CA LYS A 509 -38.63 19.34 7.81
C LYS A 509 -38.53 19.65 6.31
N LEU A 510 -37.66 20.60 5.92
CA LEU A 510 -37.42 20.94 4.52
C LEU A 510 -36.93 19.73 3.71
N ARG A 511 -35.99 18.94 4.26
CA ARG A 511 -35.54 17.69 3.65
C ARG A 511 -36.71 16.77 3.36
N ASN A 512 -37.57 16.50 4.34
CA ASN A 512 -38.70 15.58 4.15
C ASN A 512 -39.67 16.07 3.06
N ILE A 513 -39.93 17.38 3.01
CA ILE A 513 -40.81 17.98 2.00
C ILE A 513 -40.20 17.84 0.60
N VAL A 514 -38.91 18.15 0.43
CA VAL A 514 -38.18 17.96 -0.84
C VAL A 514 -38.26 16.50 -1.29
N MET A 515 -38.01 15.56 -0.38
CA MET A 515 -38.02 14.12 -0.67
C MET A 515 -39.41 13.58 -1.04
N GLN A 516 -40.48 14.20 -0.56
CA GLN A 516 -41.85 13.85 -0.96
C GLN A 516 -42.20 14.33 -2.37
N CYS A 517 -41.49 15.32 -2.91
CA CYS A 517 -41.70 15.85 -4.26
C CYS A 517 -40.87 15.14 -5.33
N LEU A 518 -39.99 14.22 -4.93
CA LEU A 518 -39.13 13.47 -5.82
C LEU A 518 -39.63 12.02 -5.99
N LYS A 519 -39.36 11.43 -7.16
CA LYS A 519 -39.70 10.02 -7.42
C LYS A 519 -38.66 9.14 -6.74
N LYS A 520 -39.08 7.96 -6.26
CA LYS A 520 -38.23 7.02 -5.53
C LYS A 520 -37.84 5.85 -6.44
N PHE A 521 -36.57 5.45 -6.40
CA PHE A 521 -36.08 4.17 -6.91
C PHE A 521 -35.58 3.32 -5.74
#